data_AF-A0AAV2PQX4-F1
#
_entry.id   AF-A0AAV2PQX4-F1
#
_cell.length_a   1.000
_cell.length_b   1.000
_cell.length_c   1.000
_cell.angle_alpha   90.00
_cell.angle_beta   90.00
_cell.angle_gamma   90.00
#
_symmetry.space_group_name_H-M   'P 1'
#
loop_
_entity.id
_entity.type
_entity.pdbx_description
1 polymer ?
#
loop_
_entity_poly.entity_id
_entity_poly.type
_entity_poly.pdbx_seq_one_letter_code
_entity_poly.pdbx_strand_id
1 'polypeptide(L)'
;VTKYKQMVICMQFQPEYPKSCALIELRSRYVSAKLLDGLTKMCDETAQKYIGKPQILHIFKFVRNFIDENPLICCSEDITRVRKKLGGSDELKLRQKTSSIILRINEGEWFVKYNIVVPENYPDKQVSIEEKECNYPPVLRRWFLAQSVEIARRCTEPPVKKKPKDPPFVQKPSLEPVVAFLIEEAHKYPSMPCAVCTHNCFPTEIK
;
A
#
# COMPACT_ATOMS: atom_id res chain seq x y z
N VAL A 1 -17.45 3.55 3.08
CA VAL A 1 -16.20 4.35 3.22
C VAL A 1 -15.47 3.88 4.46
N THR A 2 -14.26 3.33 4.33
CA THR A 2 -13.48 2.86 5.48
C THR A 2 -12.87 4.02 6.26
N LYS A 3 -12.50 3.78 7.52
CA LYS A 3 -11.81 4.77 8.36
C LYS A 3 -10.50 5.28 7.73
N TYR A 4 -9.88 4.46 6.88
CA TYR A 4 -8.64 4.78 6.17
C TYR A 4 -8.84 5.70 4.95
N LYS A 5 -10.09 5.94 4.54
CA LYS A 5 -10.47 6.92 3.50
C LYS A 5 -11.25 8.11 4.08
N GLN A 6 -11.25 8.26 5.40
CA GLN A 6 -11.88 9.40 6.07
C GLN A 6 -10.87 10.53 6.29
N MET A 7 -11.29 11.73 5.92
CA MET A 7 -10.54 12.97 6.10
C MET A 7 -11.46 14.02 6.69
N VAL A 8 -10.93 14.80 7.61
CA VAL A 8 -11.59 15.97 8.19
C VAL A 8 -10.99 17.20 7.53
N ILE A 9 -11.87 18.07 7.02
CA ILE A 9 -11.48 19.35 6.44
C ILE A 9 -11.87 20.44 7.44
N CYS A 10 -10.88 21.12 8.00
CA CYS A 10 -11.09 22.31 8.82
C CYS A 10 -10.97 23.54 7.91
N MET A 11 -11.97 24.41 7.93
CA MET A 11 -11.97 25.65 7.16
C MET A 11 -12.14 26.83 8.11
N GLN A 12 -11.30 27.86 7.97
CA GLN A 12 -11.47 29.14 8.64
C GLN A 12 -11.70 30.23 7.61
N PHE A 13 -12.73 31.05 7.85
CA PHE A 13 -13.12 32.14 6.96
C PHE A 13 -12.66 33.46 7.56
N GLN A 14 -11.84 34.19 6.81
CA GLN A 14 -11.45 35.55 7.18
C GLN A 14 -12.65 36.51 7.00
N PRO A 15 -12.65 37.68 7.68
CA PRO A 15 -13.78 38.62 7.62
C PRO A 15 -14.19 39.03 6.20
N GLU A 16 -13.24 39.08 5.27
CA GLU A 16 -13.47 39.50 3.88
C GLU A 16 -13.93 38.36 2.96
N TYR A 17 -14.09 37.13 3.46
CA TYR A 17 -14.56 36.01 2.67
C TYR A 17 -15.96 36.30 2.08
N PRO A 18 -16.22 36.01 0.79
CA PRO A 18 -15.42 35.22 -0.14
C PRO A 18 -14.37 36.01 -0.96
N LYS A 19 -14.16 37.30 -0.70
CA LYS A 19 -13.14 38.11 -1.39
C LYS A 19 -11.72 37.77 -0.96
N SER A 20 -11.55 37.08 0.17
CA SER A 20 -10.31 36.46 0.61
C SER A 20 -10.37 34.93 0.52
N CYS A 21 -9.21 34.28 0.54
CA CYS A 21 -9.10 32.82 0.50
C CYS A 21 -9.48 32.21 1.86
N ALA A 22 -10.22 31.10 1.85
CA ALA A 22 -10.41 30.30 3.06
C ALA A 22 -9.07 29.65 3.47
N LEU A 23 -8.79 29.58 4.77
CA LEU A 23 -7.68 28.80 5.30
C LEU A 23 -8.13 27.35 5.46
N ILE A 24 -7.37 26.42 4.92
CA ILE A 24 -7.74 25.01 4.84
C ILE A 24 -6.71 24.18 5.60
N GLU A 25 -7.19 23.23 6.40
CA GLU A 25 -6.36 22.23 7.03
C GLU A 25 -7.01 20.85 6.87
N LEU A 26 -6.24 19.88 6.40
CA LEU A 26 -6.69 18.50 6.25
C LEU A 26 -6.12 17.62 7.37
N ARG A 27 -6.99 16.87 8.04
CA ARG A 27 -6.62 15.94 9.11
C ARG A 27 -7.11 14.53 8.81
N SER A 28 -6.25 13.54 9.05
CA SER A 28 -6.63 12.13 9.06
C SER A 28 -5.76 11.36 10.06
N ARG A 29 -6.30 10.29 10.63
CA ARG A 29 -5.55 9.39 11.53
C ARG A 29 -4.71 8.35 10.78
N TYR A 30 -4.98 8.14 9.49
CA TYR A 30 -4.44 7.02 8.71
C TYR A 30 -3.69 7.46 7.43
N VAL A 31 -3.81 8.72 7.04
CA VAL A 31 -3.08 9.31 5.91
C VAL A 31 -1.83 9.99 6.45
N SER A 32 -0.70 9.80 5.77
CA SER A 32 0.57 10.37 6.22
C SER A 32 0.55 11.90 6.18
N ALA A 33 1.23 12.54 7.13
CA ALA A 33 1.35 14.00 7.21
C ALA A 33 1.85 14.60 5.90
N LYS A 34 2.87 13.99 5.27
CA LYS A 34 3.41 14.44 3.98
C LYS A 34 2.34 14.48 2.87
N LEU A 35 1.44 13.51 2.83
CA LEU A 35 0.37 13.48 1.83
C LEU A 35 -0.74 14.48 2.17
N LEU A 36 -1.06 14.64 3.45
CA LEU A 36 -2.01 15.66 3.93
C LEU A 36 -1.50 17.08 3.61
N ASP A 37 -0.22 17.37 3.84
CA ASP A 37 0.39 18.66 3.52
C ASP A 37 0.35 18.93 2.02
N GLY A 38 0.68 17.93 1.20
CA GLY A 38 0.60 18.03 -0.26
C GLY A 38 -0.83 18.31 -0.75
N LEU A 39 -1.81 17.59 -0.20
CA LEU A 39 -3.21 17.80 -0.57
C LEU A 39 -3.77 19.13 -0.06
N THR A 40 -3.30 19.60 1.11
CA THR A 40 -3.68 20.91 1.67
C THR A 40 -3.21 22.04 0.75
N LYS A 41 -1.96 21.98 0.29
CA LYS A 41 -1.44 22.94 -0.71
C LYS A 41 -2.27 22.96 -2.00
N MET A 42 -2.66 21.80 -2.50
CA MET A 42 -3.53 21.70 -3.68
C MET A 42 -4.94 22.25 -3.43
N CYS A 43 -5.44 22.14 -2.20
CA CYS A 43 -6.70 22.77 -1.80
C CYS A 43 -6.57 24.29 -1.75
N ASP A 44 -5.46 24.83 -1.22
CA ASP A 44 -5.19 26.27 -1.18
C ASP A 44 -5.10 26.85 -2.61
N GLU A 45 -4.38 26.18 -3.51
CA GLU A 45 -4.32 26.54 -4.93
C GLU A 45 -5.70 26.48 -5.61
N THR A 46 -6.54 25.51 -5.21
CA THR A 46 -7.91 25.41 -5.72
C THR A 46 -8.75 26.57 -5.22
N ALA A 47 -8.65 26.92 -3.93
CA ALA A 47 -9.39 28.00 -3.31
C ALA A 47 -9.04 29.38 -3.90
N GLN A 48 -7.76 29.62 -4.18
CA GLN A 48 -7.28 30.86 -4.83
C GLN A 48 -7.94 31.12 -6.19
N LYS A 49 -8.26 30.06 -6.96
CA LYS A 49 -8.94 30.19 -8.27
C LYS A 49 -10.38 30.72 -8.16
N TYR A 50 -10.98 30.65 -6.98
CA TYR A 50 -12.35 31.04 -6.72
C TYR A 50 -12.45 32.23 -5.76
N ILE A 51 -11.38 33.03 -5.63
CA ILE A 51 -11.45 34.31 -4.92
C ILE A 51 -12.57 35.19 -5.50
N GLY A 52 -13.37 35.79 -4.62
CA GLY A 52 -14.59 36.54 -4.97
C GLY A 52 -15.84 35.66 -5.10
N LYS A 53 -15.73 34.33 -5.02
CA LYS A 53 -16.84 33.38 -5.05
C LYS A 53 -16.78 32.42 -3.84
N PRO A 54 -17.90 31.82 -3.41
CA PRO A 54 -17.86 30.79 -2.36
C PRO A 54 -16.98 29.59 -2.77
N GLN A 55 -15.96 29.27 -1.96
CA GLN A 55 -14.91 28.29 -2.29
C GLN A 55 -15.21 26.88 -1.75
N ILE A 56 -16.04 26.77 -0.70
CA ILE A 56 -16.27 25.55 0.09
C ILE A 56 -16.59 24.34 -0.81
N LEU A 57 -17.62 24.44 -1.65
CA LEU A 57 -18.05 23.31 -2.49
C LEU A 57 -16.98 22.88 -3.50
N HIS A 58 -16.19 23.82 -4.01
CA HIS A 58 -15.10 23.51 -4.94
C HIS A 58 -14.01 22.69 -4.24
N ILE A 59 -13.66 23.05 -3.00
CA ILE A 59 -12.69 22.32 -2.18
C ILE A 59 -13.23 20.92 -1.84
N PHE A 60 -14.49 20.82 -1.38
CA PHE A 60 -15.09 19.52 -1.06
C PHE A 60 -15.13 18.59 -2.28
N LYS A 61 -15.56 19.10 -3.43
CA LYS A 61 -15.58 18.35 -4.68
C LYS A 61 -14.18 17.91 -5.10
N PHE A 62 -13.20 18.80 -4.96
CA PHE A 62 -11.81 18.49 -5.26
C PHE A 62 -11.27 17.36 -4.37
N VAL A 63 -11.41 17.46 -3.04
CA VAL A 63 -10.94 16.41 -2.11
C VAL A 63 -11.67 15.10 -2.37
N ARG A 64 -12.99 15.15 -2.62
CA ARG A 64 -13.76 13.95 -2.94
C ARG A 64 -13.26 13.26 -4.20
N ASN A 65 -13.09 14.02 -5.28
CA ASN A 65 -12.56 13.49 -6.54
C ASN A 65 -11.15 12.92 -6.36
N PHE A 66 -10.30 13.59 -5.58
CA PHE A 66 -8.96 13.12 -5.29
C PHE A 66 -8.96 11.75 -4.60
N ILE A 67 -9.83 11.53 -3.61
CA ILE A 67 -9.96 10.24 -2.92
C ILE A 67 -10.46 9.15 -3.88
N ASP A 68 -11.42 9.48 -4.74
CA ASP A 68 -12.00 8.53 -5.69
C ASP A 68 -10.98 8.17 -6.80
N GLU A 69 -10.15 9.11 -7.24
CA GLU A 69 -9.08 8.89 -8.23
C GLU A 69 -7.84 8.18 -7.67
N ASN A 70 -7.62 8.25 -6.35
CA ASN A 70 -6.43 7.71 -5.68
C ASN A 70 -6.80 6.69 -4.59
N PRO A 71 -7.35 5.52 -4.95
CA PRO A 71 -7.84 4.55 -3.98
C PRO A 71 -6.72 3.94 -3.13
N LEU A 72 -5.45 4.01 -3.54
CA LEU A 72 -4.30 3.53 -2.75
C LEU A 72 -3.93 4.48 -1.60
N ILE A 73 -4.61 5.61 -1.42
CA ILE A 73 -4.39 6.53 -0.29
C ILE A 73 -4.52 5.82 1.06
N CYS A 74 -5.40 4.81 1.16
CA CYS A 74 -5.62 4.05 2.39
C CYS A 74 -4.41 3.20 2.83
N CYS A 75 -3.49 2.90 1.93
CA CYS A 75 -2.27 2.14 2.22
C CYS A 75 -1.00 2.95 1.90
N SER A 76 -1.08 4.29 1.85
CA SER A 76 0.06 5.15 1.50
C SER A 76 1.26 4.96 2.43
N GLU A 77 1.01 4.69 3.71
CA GLU A 77 2.08 4.42 4.66
C GLU A 77 2.73 3.05 4.44
N ASP A 78 1.93 2.01 4.21
CA ASP A 78 2.43 0.67 3.89
C ASP A 78 3.30 0.73 2.64
N ILE A 79 2.86 1.42 1.60
CA ILE A 79 3.62 1.64 0.36
C ILE A 79 4.95 2.36 0.67
N THR A 80 4.92 3.36 1.54
CA THR A 80 6.15 4.09 1.92
C THR A 80 7.13 3.20 2.67
N ARG A 81 6.64 2.34 3.57
CA ARG A 81 7.47 1.37 4.32
C ARG A 81 8.03 0.30 3.39
N VAL A 82 7.20 -0.26 2.51
CA VAL A 82 7.59 -1.23 1.49
C VAL A 82 8.67 -0.67 0.57
N ARG A 83 8.51 0.57 0.09
CA ARG A 83 9.52 1.22 -0.78
C ARG A 83 10.91 1.31 -0.14
N LYS A 84 10.99 1.39 1.20
CA LYS A 84 12.27 1.41 1.92
C LYS A 84 12.93 0.03 2.00
N LYS A 85 12.18 -1.06 1.80
CA LYS A 85 12.66 -2.44 1.84
C LYS A 85 13.11 -2.97 0.48
N LEU A 86 12.78 -2.27 -0.61
CA LEU A 86 13.15 -2.68 -1.96
C LEU A 86 14.68 -2.60 -2.16
N GLY A 87 15.25 -3.62 -2.79
CA GLY A 87 16.62 -3.62 -3.28
C GLY A 87 16.80 -2.73 -4.51
N GLY A 88 18.05 -2.56 -4.96
CA GLY A 88 18.38 -1.67 -6.08
C GLY A 88 17.79 -2.09 -7.42
N SER A 89 17.56 -3.39 -7.62
CA SER A 89 16.98 -4.00 -8.82
C SER A 89 15.46 -4.18 -8.75
N ASP A 90 14.85 -3.94 -7.59
CA ASP A 90 13.42 -4.19 -7.38
C ASP A 90 12.56 -3.03 -7.89
N GLU A 91 11.37 -3.35 -8.41
CA GLU A 91 10.41 -2.36 -8.88
C GLU A 91 9.07 -2.45 -8.14
N LEU A 92 8.53 -1.29 -7.75
CA LEU A 92 7.18 -1.16 -7.22
C LEU A 92 6.39 -0.11 -8.01
N LYS A 93 5.49 -0.58 -8.88
CA LYS A 93 4.65 0.26 -9.74
C LYS A 93 3.23 0.35 -9.16
N LEU A 94 2.77 1.57 -8.90
CA LEU A 94 1.43 1.83 -8.35
C LEU A 94 0.43 2.08 -9.49
N ARG A 95 -0.72 1.42 -9.46
CA ARG A 95 -1.83 1.64 -10.38
C ARG A 95 -3.05 2.13 -9.61
N GLN A 96 -3.20 3.46 -9.54
CA GLN A 96 -4.30 4.09 -8.80
C GLN A 96 -5.66 3.67 -9.34
N LYS A 97 -5.90 3.77 -10.66
CA LYS A 97 -7.21 3.47 -11.27
C LYS A 97 -7.72 2.05 -11.01
N THR A 98 -6.82 1.06 -10.96
CA THR A 98 -7.17 -0.35 -10.72
C THR A 98 -7.01 -0.75 -9.25
N SER A 99 -6.66 0.19 -8.37
CA SER A 99 -6.30 -0.07 -6.97
C SER A 99 -5.32 -1.24 -6.82
N SER A 100 -4.30 -1.27 -7.67
CA SER A 100 -3.33 -2.39 -7.68
C SER A 100 -1.88 -1.94 -7.65
N ILE A 101 -1.02 -2.82 -7.16
CA ILE A 101 0.40 -2.61 -6.97
C ILE A 101 1.12 -3.75 -7.69
N ILE A 102 1.95 -3.41 -8.66
CA ILE A 102 2.81 -4.37 -9.33
C ILE A 102 4.16 -4.35 -8.61
N LEU A 103 4.49 -5.48 -8.00
CA LEU A 103 5.77 -5.73 -7.36
C LEU A 103 6.59 -6.63 -8.29
N ARG A 104 7.81 -6.21 -8.62
CA ARG A 104 8.81 -7.02 -9.29
C ARG A 104 10.05 -7.07 -8.41
N ILE A 105 10.48 -8.27 -8.04
CA ILE A 105 11.70 -8.48 -7.26
C ILE A 105 12.68 -9.22 -8.16
N ASN A 106 13.92 -8.76 -8.22
CA ASN A 106 14.96 -9.36 -9.06
C ASN A 106 16.23 -9.61 -8.23
N GLU A 107 16.70 -10.86 -8.23
CA GLU A 107 17.93 -11.30 -7.57
C GLU A 107 18.77 -12.12 -8.57
N GLY A 108 19.77 -11.47 -9.17
CA GLY A 108 20.51 -12.04 -10.31
C GLY A 108 19.58 -12.34 -11.50
N GLU A 109 19.63 -13.57 -12.00
CA GLU A 109 18.74 -14.06 -13.05
C GLU A 109 17.33 -14.41 -12.54
N TRP A 110 17.12 -14.51 -11.22
CA TRP A 110 15.85 -14.92 -10.63
C TRP A 110 14.93 -13.72 -10.41
N PHE A 111 13.66 -13.86 -10.81
CA PHE A 111 12.66 -12.81 -10.63
C PHE A 111 11.27 -13.34 -10.30
N VAL A 112 10.53 -12.54 -9.54
CA VAL A 112 9.11 -12.73 -9.30
C VAL A 112 8.36 -11.43 -9.57
N LYS A 113 7.17 -11.55 -10.15
CA LYS A 113 6.29 -10.44 -10.48
C LYS A 113 4.87 -10.76 -10.04
N TYR A 114 4.39 -9.98 -9.07
CA TYR A 114 3.06 -10.10 -8.51
C TYR A 114 2.25 -8.82 -8.76
N ASN A 115 0.95 -9.00 -8.98
CA ASN A 115 -0.05 -7.94 -8.96
C ASN A 115 -0.86 -8.08 -7.67
N ILE A 116 -0.73 -7.11 -6.78
CA ILE A 116 -1.42 -7.06 -5.49
C ILE A 116 -2.57 -6.06 -5.63
N VAL A 117 -3.80 -6.52 -5.50
CA VAL A 117 -5.01 -5.69 -5.60
C VAL A 117 -5.48 -5.35 -4.19
N VAL A 118 -5.65 -4.06 -3.93
CA VAL A 118 -6.14 -3.53 -2.66
C VAL A 118 -7.66 -3.43 -2.73
N PRO A 119 -8.41 -4.09 -1.82
CA PRO A 119 -9.86 -4.02 -1.85
C PRO A 119 -10.36 -2.64 -1.42
N GLU A 120 -11.57 -2.28 -1.85
CA GLU A 120 -12.19 -1.00 -1.48
C GLU A 120 -12.32 -0.82 0.04
N ASN A 121 -12.57 -1.93 0.75
CA ASN A 121 -12.74 -1.99 2.20
C ASN A 121 -11.43 -2.25 2.96
N TYR A 122 -10.27 -1.90 2.42
CA TYR A 122 -9.00 -2.05 3.13
C TYR A 122 -8.97 -1.17 4.41
N PRO A 123 -8.43 -1.67 5.54
CA PRO A 123 -7.82 -2.99 5.77
C PRO A 123 -8.78 -4.07 6.29
N ASP A 124 -10.09 -3.83 6.33
CA ASP A 124 -11.08 -4.79 6.84
C ASP A 124 -11.11 -6.07 5.98
N LYS A 125 -10.79 -5.95 4.69
CA LYS A 125 -10.58 -7.08 3.77
C LYS A 125 -9.10 -7.20 3.39
N GLN A 126 -8.63 -8.45 3.24
CA GLN A 126 -7.26 -8.74 2.81
C GLN A 126 -7.00 -8.33 1.36
N VAL A 127 -5.73 -8.06 1.05
CA VAL A 127 -5.27 -7.86 -0.33
C VAL A 127 -5.38 -9.14 -1.14
N SER A 128 -5.75 -9.01 -2.42
CA SER A 128 -5.70 -10.13 -3.36
C SER A 128 -4.32 -10.16 -4.02
N ILE A 129 -3.70 -11.34 -4.09
CA ILE A 129 -2.37 -11.51 -4.67
C ILE A 129 -2.51 -12.40 -5.91
N GLU A 130 -2.13 -11.85 -7.05
CA GLU A 130 -2.10 -12.57 -8.32
C GLU A 130 -0.67 -12.64 -8.82
N GLU A 131 -0.22 -13.83 -9.17
CA GLU A 131 1.04 -14.00 -9.84
C GLU A 131 0.93 -13.62 -11.32
N LYS A 132 1.92 -12.90 -11.84
CA LYS A 132 2.01 -12.57 -13.27
C LYS A 132 3.13 -13.35 -13.94
N GLU A 133 4.35 -13.22 -13.44
CA GLU A 133 5.53 -13.89 -13.98
C GLU A 133 6.42 -14.35 -12.83
N CYS A 134 7.00 -15.54 -12.95
CA CYS A 134 7.87 -16.11 -11.93
C CYS A 134 8.75 -17.17 -12.60
N ASN A 135 10.07 -17.05 -12.45
CA ASN A 135 11.01 -18.03 -12.99
C ASN A 135 11.54 -19.01 -11.95
N TYR A 136 11.09 -18.93 -10.69
CA TYR A 136 11.44 -19.87 -9.63
C TYR A 136 10.87 -21.28 -9.88
N PRO A 137 11.45 -22.33 -9.28
CA PRO A 137 10.93 -23.68 -9.32
C PRO A 137 9.43 -23.74 -8.93
N PRO A 138 8.62 -24.58 -9.58
CA PRO A 138 7.17 -24.63 -9.36
C PRO A 138 6.74 -24.82 -7.90
N VAL A 139 7.56 -25.51 -7.09
CA VAL A 139 7.29 -25.71 -5.66
C VAL A 139 7.36 -24.39 -4.89
N LEU A 140 8.42 -23.61 -5.11
CA LEU A 140 8.60 -22.31 -4.45
C LEU A 140 7.63 -21.28 -4.98
N ARG A 141 7.34 -21.30 -6.27
CA ARG A 141 6.30 -20.51 -6.91
C ARG A 141 4.94 -20.65 -6.17
N ARG A 142 4.49 -21.90 -5.98
CA ARG A 142 3.24 -22.19 -5.24
C ARG A 142 3.34 -21.78 -3.78
N TRP A 143 4.49 -22.01 -3.15
CA TRP A 143 4.72 -21.66 -1.75
C TRP A 143 4.66 -20.14 -1.52
N PHE A 144 5.31 -19.34 -2.36
CA PHE A 144 5.26 -17.87 -2.27
C PHE A 144 3.82 -17.36 -2.32
N LEU A 145 3.04 -17.83 -3.29
CA LEU A 145 1.64 -17.42 -3.42
C LEU A 145 0.80 -17.86 -2.21
N ALA A 146 0.86 -19.14 -1.85
CA ALA A 146 0.07 -19.69 -0.74
C ALA A 146 0.43 -19.03 0.60
N GLN A 147 1.72 -18.82 0.86
CA GLN A 147 2.19 -18.19 2.08
C GLN A 147 1.82 -16.70 2.13
N SER A 148 1.90 -15.99 1.00
CA SER A 148 1.46 -14.59 0.92
C SER A 148 -0.03 -14.45 1.20
N VAL A 149 -0.87 -15.34 0.65
CA VAL A 149 -2.31 -15.37 0.93
C VAL A 149 -2.58 -15.67 2.40
N GLU A 150 -1.88 -16.62 3.02
CA GLU A 150 -2.07 -16.93 4.44
C GLU A 150 -1.59 -15.80 5.35
N ILE A 151 -0.51 -15.09 5.01
CA ILE A 151 -0.09 -13.88 5.73
C ILE A 151 -1.18 -12.80 5.64
N ALA A 152 -1.73 -12.58 4.45
CA ALA A 152 -2.80 -11.61 4.25
C ALA A 152 -4.05 -11.95 5.06
N ARG A 153 -4.40 -13.25 5.11
CA ARG A 153 -5.53 -13.76 5.91
C ARG A 153 -5.30 -13.54 7.40
N ARG A 154 -4.11 -13.85 7.93
CA ARG A 154 -3.75 -13.64 9.35
C ARG A 154 -3.79 -12.17 9.80
N CYS A 155 -3.68 -11.23 8.88
CA CYS A 155 -3.81 -9.80 9.19
C CYS A 155 -5.27 -9.36 9.36
N THR A 156 -6.23 -10.08 8.77
CA THR A 156 -7.64 -9.64 8.68
C THR A 156 -8.62 -10.57 9.39
N GLU A 157 -8.28 -11.85 9.50
CA GLU A 157 -9.10 -12.89 10.13
C GLU A 157 -8.42 -13.50 11.36
N PRO A 158 -9.20 -13.86 12.39
CA PRO A 158 -8.66 -14.52 13.56
C PRO A 158 -8.14 -15.94 13.24
N PRO A 159 -7.26 -16.49 14.08
CA PRO A 159 -6.87 -17.89 14.00
C PRO A 159 -8.07 -18.82 14.16
N VAL A 160 -8.13 -19.88 13.34
CA VAL A 160 -9.19 -20.90 13.41
C VAL A 160 -9.19 -21.62 14.76
N LYS A 161 -8.01 -21.83 15.35
CA LYS A 161 -7.83 -22.40 16.69
C LYS A 161 -7.26 -21.32 17.62
N LYS A 162 -8.10 -20.79 18.52
CA LYS A 162 -7.67 -19.84 19.55
C LYS A 162 -7.06 -20.61 20.72
N LYS A 163 -5.88 -20.21 21.19
CA LYS A 163 -5.40 -20.72 22.48
C LYS A 163 -6.05 -19.91 23.61
N PRO A 164 -6.36 -20.51 24.77
CA PRO A 164 -7.05 -19.83 25.86
C PRO A 164 -6.33 -18.58 26.41
N LYS A 165 -5.00 -18.50 26.20
CA LYS A 165 -4.15 -17.40 26.67
C LYS A 165 -3.80 -16.37 25.59
N ASP A 166 -4.29 -16.53 24.36
CA ASP A 166 -3.97 -15.59 23.29
C ASP A 166 -4.73 -14.26 23.49
N PRO A 167 -4.07 -13.10 23.24
CA PRO A 167 -4.75 -11.82 23.29
C PRO A 167 -5.85 -11.72 22.21
N PRO A 168 -6.82 -10.80 22.38
CA PRO A 168 -7.84 -10.56 21.36
C PRO A 168 -7.21 -10.24 20.01
N PHE A 169 -7.79 -10.80 18.95
CA PHE A 169 -7.36 -10.53 17.58
C PHE A 169 -7.58 -9.05 17.24
N VAL A 170 -6.54 -8.41 16.71
CA VAL A 170 -6.59 -7.02 16.23
C VAL A 170 -6.27 -7.02 14.75
N GLN A 171 -7.18 -6.50 13.94
CA GLN A 171 -6.98 -6.34 12.50
C GLN A 171 -5.81 -5.40 12.22
N LYS A 172 -4.99 -5.77 11.24
CA LYS A 172 -3.82 -5.00 10.83
C LYS A 172 -3.77 -4.88 9.30
N PRO A 173 -3.16 -3.81 8.76
CA PRO A 173 -2.92 -3.68 7.33
C PRO A 173 -2.09 -4.87 6.81
N SER A 174 -2.56 -5.52 5.75
CA SER A 174 -1.94 -6.74 5.22
C SER A 174 -0.87 -6.49 4.15
N LEU A 175 -0.83 -5.31 3.55
CA LEU A 175 0.03 -5.04 2.39
C LEU A 175 1.52 -5.14 2.74
N GLU A 176 1.96 -4.46 3.80
CA GLU A 176 3.37 -4.45 4.20
C GLU A 176 3.89 -5.84 4.60
N PRO A 177 3.21 -6.62 5.48
CA PRO A 177 3.67 -7.97 5.85
C PRO A 177 3.83 -8.91 4.65
N VAL A 178 2.88 -8.86 3.71
CA VAL A 178 2.91 -9.69 2.49
C VAL A 178 4.08 -9.33 1.61
N VAL A 179 4.26 -8.04 1.32
CA VAL A 179 5.33 -7.59 0.43
C VAL A 179 6.70 -7.79 1.08
N ALA A 180 6.82 -7.55 2.39
CA ALA A 180 8.06 -7.81 3.12
C ALA A 180 8.47 -9.29 3.02
N PHE A 181 7.54 -10.21 3.23
CA PHE A 181 7.79 -11.64 3.07
C PHE A 181 8.28 -11.99 1.66
N LEU A 182 7.61 -11.45 0.63
CA LEU A 182 8.00 -11.69 -0.77
C LEU A 182 9.42 -11.18 -1.07
N ILE A 183 9.76 -9.97 -0.61
CA ILE A 183 11.10 -9.39 -0.80
C ILE A 183 12.15 -10.22 -0.07
N GLU A 184 11.95 -10.50 1.22
CA GLU A 184 12.91 -11.20 2.07
C GLU A 184 13.20 -12.61 1.53
N GLU A 185 12.16 -13.37 1.19
CA GLU A 185 12.35 -14.76 0.76
C GLU A 185 12.81 -14.85 -0.70
N ALA A 186 12.35 -13.99 -1.60
CA ALA A 186 12.84 -13.97 -2.98
C ALA A 186 14.35 -13.66 -3.06
N HIS A 187 14.87 -12.74 -2.23
CA HIS A 187 16.32 -12.47 -2.20
C HIS A 187 17.14 -13.56 -1.50
N LYS A 188 16.53 -14.25 -0.54
CA LYS A 188 17.20 -15.26 0.28
C LYS A 188 17.42 -16.59 -0.44
N TYR A 189 16.46 -17.09 -1.22
CA TYR A 189 16.56 -18.42 -1.81
C TYR A 189 17.72 -18.58 -2.81
N PRO A 190 17.97 -17.64 -3.75
CA PRO A 190 19.09 -17.74 -4.68
C PRO A 190 20.46 -17.78 -3.99
N SER A 191 20.60 -17.09 -2.87
CA SER A 191 21.84 -16.99 -2.08
C SER A 191 21.96 -18.04 -0.97
N MET A 192 20.95 -18.90 -0.79
CA MET A 192 20.93 -19.88 0.29
C MET A 192 21.88 -21.06 0.00
N PRO A 193 22.85 -21.37 0.88
CA PRO A 193 23.66 -22.57 0.75
C PRO A 193 22.86 -23.80 1.13
N CYS A 194 23.10 -24.90 0.42
CA CYS A 194 22.51 -26.19 0.70
C CYS A 194 23.02 -26.73 2.04
N ALA A 195 22.11 -27.17 2.91
CA ALA A 195 22.45 -27.73 4.21
C ALA A 195 23.26 -29.04 4.14
N VAL A 196 23.29 -29.70 2.97
CA VAL A 196 24.01 -30.97 2.77
C VAL A 196 25.35 -30.76 2.08
N CYS A 197 25.38 -29.99 0.98
CA CYS A 197 26.59 -29.86 0.15
C CYS A 197 27.23 -28.46 0.17
N THR A 198 26.69 -27.51 0.96
CA THR A 198 27.14 -26.11 1.13
C THR A 198 27.23 -25.24 -0.13
N HIS A 199 27.01 -25.81 -1.32
CA HIS A 199 26.81 -25.07 -2.57
C HIS A 199 25.47 -24.35 -2.61
N ASN A 200 25.35 -23.30 -3.44
CA ASN A 200 24.09 -22.56 -3.61
C ASN A 200 22.97 -23.50 -4.07
N CYS A 201 21.80 -23.40 -3.43
CA CYS A 201 20.62 -24.19 -3.76
C CYS A 201 20.10 -23.92 -5.16
N PHE A 202 20.44 -22.76 -5.73
CA PHE A 202 20.04 -22.34 -7.06
C PHE A 202 21.26 -22.17 -7.96
N PRO A 203 21.14 -22.54 -9.24
CA PRO A 203 22.18 -22.21 -10.21
C PRO A 203 22.21 -20.69 -10.43
N THR A 204 23.41 -20.17 -10.69
CA THR A 204 23.63 -18.76 -11.05
C THR A 204 23.08 -18.42 -12.43
N GLU A 205 22.90 -19.42 -13.30
CA GLU A 205 22.32 -19.28 -14.63
C GLU A 205 21.07 -20.17 -14.76
N ILE A 206 20.00 -19.60 -15.30
CA ILE A 206 18.77 -20.33 -15.62
C ILE A 206 18.95 -20.90 -17.03
N LYS A 207 18.97 -22.23 -17.15
CA LYS A 207 18.99 -22.94 -18.43
C LYS A 207 17.62 -23.00 -19.09
#